data_AF-A0A9D7TXN8-F1
#
_entry.id   AF-A0A9D7TXN8-F1
#
_cell.length_a   1.000
_cell.length_b   1.000
_cell.length_c   1.000
_cell.angle_alpha   90.00
_cell.angle_beta   90.00
_cell.angle_gamma   90.00
#
_symmetry.space_group_name_H-M   'P 1'
#
loop_
_entity.id
_entity.type
_entity.pdbx_description
1 polymer ?
#
loop_
_entity_poly.entity_id
_entity_poly.type
_entity_poly.pdbx_seq_one_letter_code
_entity_poly.pdbx_strand_id
1 'polypeptide(L)'
;MTKIATAEVERLHNNVKQFLQSGKTENEIIELLKQEGLEEYYVQTIIDNVLADKRDRKDFWKLILMGTFTVVSGLFINYSSYSFAVQNGSGYFYLFWGIIVVGLLMIVRAFILFNKK
;
A
#
# COMPACT_ATOMS: atom_id res chain seq x y z
N MET A 1 -22.72 12.32 -23.49
CA MET A 1 -22.21 10.99 -23.92
C MET A 1 -21.12 10.41 -23.01
N THR A 2 -20.43 11.20 -22.18
CA THR A 2 -19.31 10.75 -21.34
C THR A 2 -19.65 9.82 -20.16
N LYS A 3 -20.87 9.88 -19.61
CA LYS A 3 -21.25 9.08 -18.41
C LYS A 3 -21.45 7.58 -18.68
N ILE A 4 -21.73 7.20 -19.92
CA ILE A 4 -22.02 5.79 -20.28
C ILE A 4 -20.72 5.01 -20.41
N ALA A 5 -19.71 5.61 -21.06
CA ALA A 5 -18.37 5.03 -21.19
C ALA A 5 -17.70 4.79 -19.82
N THR A 6 -17.86 5.71 -18.86
CA THR A 6 -17.29 5.56 -17.52
C THR A 6 -17.91 4.41 -16.73
N ALA A 7 -19.23 4.23 -16.80
CA ALA A 7 -19.91 3.16 -16.08
C ALA A 7 -19.54 1.77 -16.63
N GLU A 8 -19.35 1.67 -17.94
CA GLU A 8 -18.94 0.42 -18.60
C GLU A 8 -17.50 0.04 -18.27
N VAL A 9 -16.59 1.03 -18.24
CA VAL A 9 -15.20 0.85 -17.80
C VAL A 9 -15.12 0.44 -16.32
N GLU A 10 -15.95 1.03 -15.46
CA GLU A 10 -16.03 0.66 -14.04
C GLU A 10 -16.57 -0.76 -13.85
N ARG A 11 -17.61 -1.14 -14.60
CA ARG A 11 -18.13 -2.51 -14.61
C ARG A 11 -17.03 -3.50 -15.00
N LEU A 12 -16.26 -3.17 -16.04
CA LEU A 12 -15.20 -4.05 -16.52
C LEU A 12 -14.05 -4.19 -15.51
N HIS A 13 -13.64 -3.10 -14.86
CA HIS A 13 -12.69 -3.15 -13.74
C HIS A 13 -13.20 -4.03 -12.60
N ASN A 14 -14.48 -3.94 -12.25
CA ASN A 14 -15.08 -4.76 -11.20
C ASN A 14 -15.11 -6.25 -11.58
N ASN A 15 -15.42 -6.58 -12.83
CA ASN A 15 -15.40 -7.96 -13.32
C ASN A 15 -13.99 -8.55 -13.26
N VAL A 16 -12.98 -7.83 -13.78
CA VAL A 16 -11.58 -8.26 -13.72
C VAL A 16 -11.12 -8.47 -12.27
N LYS A 17 -11.52 -7.56 -11.37
CA LYS A 17 -11.22 -7.69 -9.94
C LYS A 17 -11.86 -8.95 -9.33
N GLN A 18 -13.10 -9.27 -9.67
CA GLN A 18 -13.76 -10.50 -9.22
C GLN A 18 -13.07 -11.74 -9.77
N PHE A 19 -12.67 -11.74 -11.05
CA PHE A 19 -11.96 -12.87 -11.64
C PHE A 19 -10.60 -13.11 -10.97
N LEU A 20 -9.83 -12.05 -10.72
CA LEU A 20 -8.56 -12.15 -9.98
C LEU A 20 -8.77 -12.62 -8.53
N GLN A 21 -9.89 -12.27 -7.90
CA GLN A 21 -10.25 -12.77 -6.56
C GLN A 21 -10.65 -14.25 -6.58
N SER A 22 -11.27 -14.71 -7.66
CA SER A 22 -11.64 -16.13 -7.86
C SER A 22 -10.45 -17.03 -8.22
N GLY A 23 -9.24 -16.48 -8.34
CA GLY A 23 -8.02 -17.23 -8.63
C GLY A 23 -7.79 -17.52 -10.11
N LYS A 24 -8.53 -16.87 -11.02
CA LYS A 24 -8.28 -16.97 -12.47
C LYS A 24 -6.95 -16.32 -12.82
N THR A 25 -6.25 -16.96 -13.74
CA THR A 25 -5.01 -16.44 -14.34
C THR A 25 -5.32 -15.32 -15.32
N GLU A 26 -4.33 -14.45 -15.60
CA GLU A 26 -4.48 -13.34 -16.53
C GLU A 26 -4.93 -13.81 -17.92
N ASN A 27 -4.36 -14.92 -18.40
CA ASN A 27 -4.72 -15.51 -19.70
C ASN A 27 -6.20 -15.96 -19.75
N GLU A 28 -6.72 -16.58 -18.69
CA GLU A 28 -8.13 -16.98 -18.62
C GLU A 28 -9.07 -15.76 -18.61
N ILE A 29 -8.66 -14.67 -17.97
CA ILE A 29 -9.44 -13.42 -17.95
C ILE A 29 -9.45 -12.79 -19.35
N ILE A 30 -8.31 -12.79 -20.03
CA ILE A 30 -8.19 -12.31 -21.40
C ILE A 30 -9.09 -13.10 -22.33
N GLU A 31 -9.06 -14.43 -22.27
CA GLU A 31 -9.92 -15.29 -23.10
C GLU A 31 -11.42 -15.03 -22.86
N LEU A 32 -11.84 -14.93 -21.60
CA LEU A 32 -13.24 -14.67 -21.24
C LEU A 32 -13.73 -13.31 -21.77
N LEU A 33 -12.91 -12.26 -21.61
CA LEU A 33 -13.29 -10.91 -22.04
C LEU A 33 -13.15 -10.73 -23.56
N LYS A 34 -12.27 -11.49 -24.22
CA LYS A 34 -12.19 -11.56 -25.68
C LYS A 34 -13.44 -12.20 -26.30
N GLN A 35 -14.04 -13.19 -25.63
CA GLN A 35 -15.33 -13.77 -26.04
C GLN A 35 -16.48 -12.74 -25.94
N GLU A 36 -16.37 -11.75 -25.06
CA GLU A 36 -17.31 -10.62 -24.96
C GLU A 36 -17.08 -9.54 -26.02
N GLY A 37 -16.10 -9.73 -26.91
CA GLY A 37 -15.79 -8.82 -28.01
C GLY A 37 -14.82 -7.69 -27.66
N LEU A 38 -14.12 -7.80 -26.52
CA LEU A 38 -13.13 -6.80 -26.11
C LEU A 38 -11.76 -7.07 -26.75
N GLU A 39 -11.06 -6.00 -27.10
CA GLU A 39 -9.69 -6.09 -27.60
C GLU A 39 -8.72 -6.53 -26.50
N GLU A 40 -7.84 -7.45 -26.86
CA GLU A 40 -6.85 -8.05 -25.95
C GLU A 40 -5.96 -6.99 -25.27
N TYR A 41 -5.52 -5.98 -26.03
CA TYR A 41 -4.73 -4.87 -25.50
C TYR A 41 -5.49 -4.07 -24.42
N TYR A 42 -6.78 -3.85 -24.63
CA TYR A 42 -7.63 -3.11 -23.69
C TYR A 42 -7.85 -3.92 -22.41
N VAL A 43 -8.07 -5.22 -22.53
CA VAL A 43 -8.21 -6.14 -21.39
C VAL A 43 -6.92 -6.20 -20.58
N GLN A 44 -5.76 -6.33 -21.23
CA GLN A 44 -4.46 -6.33 -20.57
C GLN A 44 -4.25 -5.04 -19.77
N THR A 45 -4.57 -3.89 -20.36
CA THR A 45 -4.44 -2.58 -19.70
C THR A 45 -5.28 -2.51 -18.42
N ILE A 46 -6.50 -3.07 -18.43
CA ILE A 46 -7.37 -3.10 -17.25
C ILE A 46 -6.81 -4.04 -16.18
N ILE A 47 -6.33 -5.23 -16.58
CA ILE A 47 -5.68 -6.17 -15.66
C ILE A 47 -4.50 -5.50 -14.97
N ASP A 48 -3.62 -4.85 -15.74
CA ASP A 48 -2.44 -4.15 -15.23
C ASP A 48 -2.83 -3.05 -14.23
N ASN A 49 -3.86 -2.25 -14.54
CA ASN A 49 -4.37 -1.22 -13.64
C ASN A 49 -4.91 -1.80 -12.33
N VAL A 50 -5.72 -2.87 -12.40
CA VAL A 50 -6.27 -3.53 -11.20
C VAL A 50 -5.15 -4.14 -10.35
N LEU A 51 -4.13 -4.73 -10.97
CA LEU A 51 -2.97 -5.29 -10.27
C LEU A 51 -2.10 -4.20 -9.65
N ALA A 52 -1.91 -3.08 -10.35
CA ALA A 52 -1.19 -1.92 -9.83
C ALA A 52 -1.90 -1.34 -8.59
N ASP A 53 -3.21 -1.14 -8.64
CA ASP A 53 -3.98 -0.65 -7.49
C ASP A 53 -3.92 -1.61 -6.28
N LYS A 54 -3.93 -2.93 -6.54
CA LYS A 54 -3.77 -3.93 -5.47
C LYS A 54 -2.37 -3.86 -4.85
N ARG A 55 -1.33 -3.65 -5.66
CA ARG A 55 0.05 -3.50 -5.21
C ARG A 55 0.23 -2.22 -4.40
N ASP A 56 -0.26 -1.10 -4.90
CA ASP A 56 -0.23 0.20 -4.22
C ASP A 56 -0.84 0.11 -2.82
N ARG A 57 -2.03 -0.50 -2.69
CA ARG A 57 -2.68 -0.70 -1.38
C ARG A 57 -1.85 -1.59 -0.45
N LYS A 58 -1.26 -2.67 -0.97
CA LYS A 58 -0.42 -3.57 -0.17
C LYS A 58 0.84 -2.84 0.32
N ASP A 59 1.48 -2.07 -0.54
CA ASP A 59 2.68 -1.31 -0.20
C ASP A 59 2.36 -0.18 0.80
N PHE A 60 1.21 0.48 0.65
CA PHE A 60 0.69 1.42 1.64
C PHE A 60 0.55 0.79 3.03
N TRP A 61 -0.14 -0.35 3.13
CA TRP A 61 -0.29 -1.06 4.41
C TRP A 61 1.03 -1.54 4.98
N LYS A 62 1.95 -2.02 4.13
CA LYS A 62 3.30 -2.42 4.55
C LYS A 62 4.06 -1.24 5.15
N LEU A 63 4.00 -0.06 4.52
CA LEU A 63 4.67 1.15 5.01
C LEU A 63 4.06 1.65 6.32
N ILE A 64 2.73 1.65 6.45
CA ILE A 64 2.05 2.02 7.70
C ILE A 64 2.44 1.07 8.83
N LEU A 65 2.43 -0.24 8.58
CA LEU A 65 2.70 -1.25 9.60
C LEU A 65 4.16 -1.19 10.04
N MET A 66 5.09 -1.03 9.08
CA MET A 66 6.51 -0.86 9.38
C MET A 66 6.77 0.45 10.15
N GLY A 67 6.16 1.56 9.73
CA GLY A 67 6.28 2.85 10.42
C GLY A 67 5.72 2.79 11.85
N THR A 68 4.53 2.23 12.03
CA THR A 68 3.93 2.03 13.35
C THR A 68 4.81 1.16 14.24
N PHE A 69 5.31 0.04 13.70
CA PHE A 69 6.23 -0.83 14.44
C PHE A 69 7.50 -0.08 14.87
N THR A 70 8.14 0.66 13.96
CA THR A 70 9.33 1.47 14.29
C THR A 70 9.05 2.49 15.38
N VAL A 71 7.90 3.19 15.33
CA VAL A 71 7.52 4.16 16.36
C VAL A 71 7.29 3.48 17.71
N VAL A 72 6.51 2.39 17.75
CA VAL A 72 6.23 1.65 18.99
C VAL A 72 7.50 1.07 19.60
N SER A 73 8.37 0.45 18.79
CA SER A 73 9.66 -0.05 19.25
C SER A 73 10.56 1.09 19.73
N GLY A 74 10.60 2.22 19.02
CA GLY A 74 11.36 3.41 19.44
C GLY A 74 10.89 3.95 20.79
N LEU A 75 9.58 4.04 21.01
CA LEU A 75 8.99 4.45 22.29
C LEU A 75 9.28 3.44 23.41
N PHE A 76 9.19 2.14 23.12
CA PHE A 76 9.50 1.08 24.09
C PHE A 76 10.97 1.11 24.54
N ILE A 77 11.89 1.28 23.58
CA ILE A 77 13.31 1.39 23.88
C ILE A 77 13.60 2.71 24.62
N ASN A 78 12.93 3.80 24.26
CA ASN A 78 13.07 5.08 24.96
C ASN A 78 12.58 4.97 26.41
N TYR A 79 11.42 4.37 26.65
CA TYR A 79 10.90 4.10 28.01
C TYR A 79 11.85 3.22 28.84
N SER A 80 12.32 2.11 28.25
CA SER A 80 13.27 1.21 28.91
C SER A 80 14.61 1.88 29.18
N SER A 81 15.10 2.68 28.23
CA SER A 81 16.34 3.44 28.36
C SER A 81 16.21 4.59 29.36
N TYR A 82 15.05 5.23 29.48
CA TYR A 82 14.81 6.25 30.50
C TYR A 82 14.90 5.64 31.91
N SER A 83 14.31 4.45 32.11
CA SER A 83 14.45 3.69 33.36
C SER A 83 15.92 3.33 33.68
N PHE A 84 16.71 2.99 32.66
CA PHE A 84 18.15 2.70 32.80
C PHE A 84 19.04 3.95 32.95
N ALA A 85 18.70 5.05 32.28
CA ALA A 85 19.49 6.28 32.23
C ALA A 85 19.31 7.13 33.48
N VAL A 86 18.13 7.10 34.12
CA VAL A 86 17.91 7.70 35.45
C VAL A 86 18.85 7.07 36.50
N GLN A 87 19.33 5.84 36.29
CA GLN A 87 20.34 5.21 37.16
C GLN A 87 21.81 5.50 36.78
N ASN A 88 22.13 5.89 35.54
CA ASN A 88 23.52 5.89 35.04
C ASN A 88 23.98 7.20 34.36
N GLY A 89 23.13 8.24 34.25
CA GLY A 89 23.55 9.58 33.81
C GLY A 89 24.18 9.66 32.42
N SER A 90 23.74 8.85 31.45
CA SER A 90 24.36 8.76 30.11
C SER A 90 23.46 9.26 28.97
N GLY A 91 24.09 9.92 27.99
CA GLY A 91 23.45 10.62 26.85
C GLY A 91 22.85 9.73 25.74
N TYR A 92 22.64 8.43 25.97
CA TYR A 92 22.02 7.52 25.01
C TYR A 92 20.59 7.91 24.61
N PHE A 93 19.96 8.79 25.39
CA PHE A 93 18.63 9.34 25.13
C PHE A 93 18.50 10.02 23.74
N TYR A 94 19.55 10.72 23.29
CA TYR A 94 19.53 11.44 22.00
C TYR A 94 19.58 10.51 20.78
N LEU A 95 20.23 9.34 20.90
CA LEU A 95 20.29 8.33 19.84
C LEU A 95 18.91 7.71 19.59
N PHE A 96 18.15 7.43 20.65
CA PHE A 96 16.80 6.86 20.53
C PHE A 96 15.77 7.87 20.01
N TRP A 97 16.00 9.17 20.25
CA TRP A 97 15.17 10.21 19.64
C TRP A 97 15.28 10.22 18.11
N GLY A 98 16.48 9.96 17.56
CA GLY A 98 16.70 9.82 16.12
C GLY A 98 15.85 8.70 15.49
N ILE A 99 15.69 7.57 16.17
CA ILE A 99 14.86 6.44 15.69
C ILE A 99 13.38 6.85 15.61
N ILE A 100 12.89 7.61 16.59
CA ILE A 100 11.51 8.12 16.61
C ILE A 100 11.27 9.09 15.44
N VAL A 101 12.21 10.01 15.18
CA VAL A 101 12.12 10.96 14.06
C VAL A 101 12.11 10.25 12.71
N VAL A 102 12.96 9.22 12.52
CA VAL A 102 12.96 8.41 11.29
C VAL A 102 11.64 7.66 11.11
N GLY A 103 11.09 7.09 12.18
CA GLY A 103 9.76 6.46 12.16
C GLY A 103 8.64 7.43 11.74
N LEU A 104 8.65 8.65 12.29
CA LEU A 104 7.70 9.70 11.91
C LEU A 104 7.85 10.13 10.44
N LEU A 105 9.08 10.28 9.94
CA LEU A 105 9.33 10.61 8.54
C LEU A 105 8.82 9.54 7.58
N MET A 106 8.95 8.25 7.94
CA MET A 106 8.38 7.16 7.14
C MET A 106 6.86 7.22 7.06
N ILE A 107 6.18 7.51 8.17
CA ILE A 107 4.72 7.68 8.21
C ILE A 107 4.30 8.87 7.35
N VAL A 108 4.94 10.03 7.54
CA VAL A 108 4.65 11.23 6.74
C VAL A 108 4.89 10.97 5.25
N ARG A 109 5.98 10.28 4.89
CA ARG A 109 6.27 9.91 3.50
C ARG A 109 5.20 9.00 2.92
N ALA A 110 4.67 8.04 3.68
CA ALA A 110 3.57 7.19 3.24
C ALA A 110 2.29 8.01 2.98
N PHE A 111 1.96 8.97 3.85
CA PHE A 111 0.84 9.88 3.60
C PHE A 111 1.07 10.76 2.37
N ILE A 112 2.25 11.36 2.18
CA ILE A 112 2.51 12.21 1.01
C ILE A 112 2.46 11.43 -0.30
N LEU A 113 2.99 10.21 -0.33
CA LEU A 113 3.06 9.41 -1.56
C LEU A 113 1.68 8.87 -1.97
N PHE A 114 0.85 8.47 -1.00
CA PHE A 114 -0.41 7.77 -1.25
C PHE A 114 -1.67 8.62 -1.07
N ASN A 115 -1.57 9.83 -0.49
CA ASN A 115 -2.69 10.77 -0.34
C ASN A 115 -2.78 11.80 -1.49
N LYS A 116 -2.06 11.56 -2.59
CA LYS A 116 -2.07 12.39 -3.82
C LYS A 116 -2.84 11.77 -5.00
N LYS A 117 -3.63 10.72 -4.76
CA LYS A 117 -4.64 10.22 -5.71
C LYS A 117 -5.99 10.80 -5.34
#